data_AF-A0A7K0Y8Z7-F1
#
_entry.id   AF-A0A7K0Y8Z7-F1
#
_cell.length_a   1.000
_cell.length_b   1.000
_cell.length_c   1.000
_cell.angle_alpha   90.00
_cell.angle_beta   90.00
_cell.angle_gamma   90.00
#
_symmetry.space_group_name_H-M   'P 1'
#
loop_
_entity.id
_entity.type
_entity.pdbx_description
1 polymer ?
#
loop_
_entity_poly.entity_id
_entity_poly.type
_entity_poly.pdbx_seq_one_letter_code
_entity_poly.pdbx_strand_id
1 'polypeptide(L)'
;MSTTLASAPSLRLLRTHSPVTLASLTKNPKQVRLFGFLVTAWLLIAIDQLAKFLAIEYLKPGQVVPVLGDLLKLVLVYNDSAAFSLGFGATWIFAITSSIATLVIIGLAPRLETMAWAITGGVALGGVVGNLVDRLFREPGF
;
A
#
# COMPACT_ATOMS: atom_id res chain seq x y z
N MET A 1 38.76 -16.82 77.07
CA MET A 1 37.64 -16.87 76.11
C MET A 1 37.73 -15.65 75.21
N SER A 2 38.25 -15.81 74.00
CA SER A 2 38.04 -14.91 72.84
C SER A 2 38.40 -15.72 71.60
N THR A 3 37.37 -16.17 70.90
CA THR A 3 37.41 -17.07 69.74
C THR A 3 37.82 -16.34 68.47
N THR A 4 38.82 -16.90 67.80
CA THR A 4 39.27 -16.61 66.44
C THR A 4 38.17 -16.94 65.43
N LEU A 5 37.80 -16.01 64.56
CA LEU A 5 36.97 -16.29 63.37
C LEU A 5 37.77 -15.94 62.12
N ALA A 6 38.10 -16.99 61.37
CA ALA A 6 38.73 -16.94 60.07
C ALA A 6 37.81 -16.28 59.03
N SER A 7 38.34 -15.32 58.28
CA SER A 7 37.68 -14.71 57.13
C SER A 7 37.73 -15.65 55.93
N ALA A 8 36.57 -16.12 55.48
CA ALA A 8 36.41 -16.94 54.28
C ALA A 8 36.68 -16.14 52.98
N PRO A 9 37.13 -16.79 51.90
CA PRO A 9 37.45 -16.13 50.63
C PRO A 9 36.18 -15.71 49.88
N SER A 10 36.16 -14.49 49.35
CA SER A 10 35.06 -13.98 48.54
C SER A 10 35.00 -14.71 47.19
N LEU A 11 33.99 -15.57 47.09
CA LEU A 11 33.63 -16.32 45.89
C LEU A 11 33.32 -15.39 44.72
N ARG A 12 34.08 -15.59 43.65
CA ARG A 12 33.83 -15.15 42.28
C ARG A 12 32.53 -15.79 41.75
N LEU A 13 31.39 -15.13 41.94
CA LEU A 13 30.07 -15.49 41.42
C LEU A 13 29.31 -14.17 41.21
N LEU A 14 28.68 -13.81 40.10
CA LEU A 14 28.34 -14.48 38.86
C LEU A 14 28.47 -13.43 37.75
N ARG A 15 29.07 -13.81 36.61
CA ARG A 15 28.86 -13.10 35.35
C ARG A 15 27.40 -13.34 34.97
N THR A 16 26.52 -12.41 35.34
CA THR A 16 25.15 -12.42 34.85
C THR A 16 25.23 -12.22 33.34
N HIS A 17 25.00 -13.30 32.59
CA HIS A 17 24.66 -13.16 31.18
C HIS A 17 23.39 -12.33 31.15
N SER A 18 23.50 -11.08 30.71
CA SER A 18 22.34 -10.26 30.37
C SER A 18 21.43 -11.12 29.50
N PRO A 19 20.14 -11.31 29.85
CA PRO A 19 19.24 -12.03 28.98
C PRO A 19 19.26 -11.27 27.66
N VAL A 20 19.73 -11.92 26.59
CA VAL A 20 19.61 -11.37 25.24
C VAL A 20 18.13 -11.12 25.06
N THR A 21 17.76 -9.84 25.05
CA THR A 21 16.40 -9.33 25.12
C THR A 21 15.61 -9.80 23.90
N LEU A 22 15.00 -10.99 23.99
CA LEU A 22 14.05 -11.50 22.99
C LEU A 22 12.82 -10.56 22.83
N ALA A 23 12.66 -9.58 23.71
CA ALA A 23 11.65 -8.53 23.63
C ALA A 23 11.88 -7.49 22.52
N SER A 24 13.01 -7.53 21.78
CA SER A 24 13.28 -6.58 20.70
C SER A 24 12.59 -6.91 19.36
N LEU A 25 11.80 -8.00 19.29
CA LEU A 25 11.15 -8.45 18.06
C LEU A 25 9.67 -7.99 17.93
N THR A 26 9.11 -7.31 18.93
CA THR A 26 7.74 -6.80 18.82
C THR A 26 7.73 -5.54 17.95
N LYS A 27 7.36 -5.68 16.68
CA LYS A 27 7.22 -4.54 15.74
C LYS A 27 6.25 -3.49 16.30
N ASN A 28 6.58 -2.21 16.13
CA ASN A 28 5.69 -1.11 16.52
C ASN A 28 4.37 -1.22 15.74
N PRO A 29 3.19 -1.23 16.39
CA PRO A 29 1.91 -1.40 15.71
C PRO A 29 1.68 -0.35 14.60
N LYS A 30 2.20 0.88 14.77
CA LYS A 30 2.16 1.92 13.73
C LYS A 30 2.97 1.53 12.49
N GLN A 31 4.15 0.94 12.66
CA GLN A 31 4.98 0.46 11.55
C GLN A 31 4.31 -0.71 10.82
N VAL A 32 3.65 -1.60 11.56
CA VAL A 32 2.89 -2.73 10.98
C VAL A 32 1.74 -2.22 10.13
N ARG A 33 0.99 -1.21 10.60
CA ARG A 33 -0.09 -0.58 9.83
C ARG A 33 0.44 0.14 8.59
N LEU A 34 1.50 0.94 8.72
CA LEU A 34 2.10 1.63 7.57
C LEU A 34 2.62 0.63 6.53
N PHE A 35 3.23 -0.46 6.97
CA PHE A 35 3.66 -1.54 6.10
C PHE A 35 2.47 -2.18 5.37
N GLY A 36 1.39 -2.50 6.09
CA GLY A 36 0.16 -3.02 5.49
C GLY A 36 -0.45 -2.08 4.45
N PHE A 37 -0.49 -0.78 4.75
CA PHE A 37 -0.92 0.27 3.82
C PHE A 37 -0.06 0.29 2.54
N LEU A 38 1.27 0.33 2.68
CA LEU A 38 2.19 0.41 1.54
C LEU A 38 2.16 -0.85 0.68
N VAL A 39 2.14 -2.04 1.30
CA VAL A 39 2.06 -3.32 0.58
C VAL A 39 0.75 -3.41 -0.18
N THR A 40 -0.36 -3.04 0.45
CA THR A 40 -1.68 -3.03 -0.22
C THR A 40 -1.66 -2.07 -1.41
N ALA A 41 -1.18 -0.84 -1.23
CA ALA A 41 -1.10 0.14 -2.31
C ALA A 41 -0.25 -0.37 -3.49
N TRP A 42 0.94 -0.88 -3.23
CA TRP A 42 1.82 -1.42 -4.27
C TRP A 42 1.23 -2.62 -5.00
N LEU A 43 0.61 -3.54 -4.26
CA LEU A 43 -0.05 -4.70 -4.85
C LEU A 43 -1.19 -4.27 -5.79
N LEU A 44 -2.01 -3.32 -5.35
CA LEU A 44 -3.13 -2.82 -6.15
C LEU A 44 -2.66 -2.05 -7.39
N ILE A 45 -1.58 -1.25 -7.29
CA ILE A 45 -0.96 -0.60 -8.45
C ILE A 45 -0.46 -1.65 -9.44
N ALA A 46 0.25 -2.68 -8.97
CA ALA A 46 0.78 -3.73 -9.83
C ALA A 46 -0.34 -4.52 -10.53
N ILE A 47 -1.39 -4.88 -9.80
CA ILE A 47 -2.56 -5.57 -10.36
C ILE A 47 -3.28 -4.70 -11.40
N ASP A 48 -3.54 -3.43 -11.09
CA ASP A 48 -4.17 -2.47 -12.01
C ASP A 48 -3.39 -2.35 -13.32
N GLN A 49 -2.08 -2.13 -13.22
CA GLN A 49 -1.22 -1.92 -14.38
C GLN A 49 -1.04 -3.20 -15.21
N LEU A 50 -0.94 -4.37 -14.56
CA LEU A 50 -0.91 -5.65 -15.25
C LEU A 50 -2.24 -5.93 -15.96
N ALA A 51 -3.37 -5.70 -15.30
CA ALA A 51 -4.69 -5.89 -15.90
C ALA A 51 -4.88 -5.01 -17.14
N LYS A 52 -4.47 -3.74 -17.07
CA LYS A 52 -4.51 -2.80 -18.20
C LYS A 52 -3.57 -3.22 -19.33
N PHE A 53 -2.36 -3.66 -19.00
CA PHE A 53 -1.42 -4.19 -19.98
C PHE A 53 -2.02 -5.39 -20.74
N LEU A 54 -2.59 -6.37 -20.01
CA LEU A 54 -3.24 -7.52 -20.62
C LEU A 54 -4.47 -7.12 -21.44
N ALA A 55 -5.24 -6.13 -20.99
CA ALA A 55 -6.38 -5.63 -21.75
C ALA A 55 -5.95 -5.03 -23.10
N ILE A 56 -4.88 -4.23 -23.11
CA ILE A 56 -4.34 -3.64 -24.34
C ILE A 56 -3.81 -4.72 -25.29
N GLU A 57 -3.13 -5.74 -24.75
CA GLU A 57 -2.54 -6.82 -25.55
C GLU A 57 -3.58 -7.75 -26.17
N TYR A 58 -4.64 -8.09 -25.43
CA TYR A 58 -5.56 -9.18 -25.82
C TYR A 58 -6.95 -8.74 -26.27
N LEU A 59 -7.36 -7.49 -26.02
CA LEU A 59 -8.69 -7.00 -26.38
C LEU A 59 -8.63 -6.03 -27.55
N LYS A 60 -9.64 -6.11 -28.42
CA LYS A 60 -9.85 -5.10 -29.46
C LYS A 60 -10.69 -3.95 -28.90
N PRO A 61 -10.31 -2.68 -29.10
CA PRO A 61 -11.07 -1.53 -28.62
C PRO A 61 -12.54 -1.57 -29.07
N GLY A 62 -13.47 -1.33 -28.14
CA GLY A 62 -14.91 -1.34 -28.39
C GLY A 62 -15.56 -2.71 -28.63
N GLN A 63 -14.77 -3.79 -28.74
CA GLN A 63 -15.32 -5.14 -28.86
C GLN A 63 -15.71 -5.69 -27.49
N VAL A 64 -16.93 -6.23 -27.40
CA VAL A 64 -17.42 -6.91 -26.20
C VAL A 64 -16.94 -8.36 -26.17
N VAL A 65 -16.22 -8.73 -25.11
CA VAL A 65 -15.75 -10.10 -24.86
C VAL A 65 -16.45 -10.65 -23.61
N PRO A 66 -17.42 -11.58 -23.74
CA PRO A 66 -18.06 -12.18 -22.58
C PRO A 66 -17.11 -13.15 -21.87
N VAL A 67 -16.97 -13.00 -20.55
CA VAL A 67 -16.14 -13.86 -19.69
C VAL A 67 -17.00 -14.83 -18.90
N LEU A 68 -18.14 -14.35 -18.39
CA LEU A 68 -19.09 -15.17 -17.64
C LEU A 68 -20.51 -14.92 -18.13
N GLY A 69 -20.82 -15.48 -19.30
CA GLY A 69 -22.11 -15.27 -19.97
C GLY A 69 -22.46 -13.79 -20.10
N ASP A 70 -23.68 -13.42 -19.70
CA ASP A 70 -24.14 -12.03 -19.69
C ASP A 70 -23.77 -11.25 -18.43
N LEU A 71 -23.24 -11.91 -17.39
CA LEU A 71 -22.95 -11.27 -16.09
C LEU A 71 -21.67 -10.43 -16.11
N LEU A 72 -20.62 -10.92 -16.77
CA LEU A 72 -19.33 -10.24 -16.86
C LEU A 72 -18.85 -10.20 -18.30
N LYS A 73 -18.67 -8.98 -18.82
CA LYS A 73 -18.15 -8.70 -20.16
C LYS A 73 -16.99 -7.72 -20.04
N LEU A 74 -15.92 -7.99 -20.78
CA LEU A 74 -14.78 -7.09 -20.90
C LEU A 74 -14.91 -6.27 -22.18
N VAL A 75 -14.64 -4.98 -22.06
CA VAL A 75 -14.56 -4.05 -23.20
C VAL A 75 -13.36 -3.15 -22.95
N LEU A 76 -12.45 -3.10 -23.92
CA LEU A 76 -11.35 -2.14 -23.88
C LEU A 76 -11.87 -0.77 -24.34
N VAL A 77 -11.83 0.20 -23.44
CA VAL A 77 -12.22 1.58 -23.68
C VAL A 77 -11.10 2.49 -23.17
N TYR A 78 -10.61 3.38 -24.03
CA TYR A 78 -9.72 4.45 -23.64
C TYR A 78 -10.58 5.62 -23.14
N ASN A 79 -10.48 5.93 -21.85
CA ASN A 79 -11.34 6.92 -21.20
C ASN A 79 -10.61 8.26 -21.04
N ASP A 80 -11.06 9.27 -21.77
CA ASP A 80 -10.60 10.66 -21.71
C ASP A 80 -11.41 11.53 -20.71
N SER A 81 -12.43 10.94 -20.09
CA SER A 81 -13.43 11.62 -19.26
C SER A 81 -13.47 11.04 -17.84
N ALA A 82 -14.11 11.71 -16.88
CA ALA A 82 -14.42 11.08 -15.58
C ALA A 82 -15.64 10.16 -15.68
N ALA A 83 -15.93 9.45 -14.59
CA ALA A 83 -17.20 8.76 -14.42
C ALA A 83 -18.37 9.71 -14.76
N PHE A 84 -19.37 9.17 -15.48
CA PHE A 84 -20.57 9.91 -15.93
C PHE A 84 -20.32 11.00 -16.99
N SER A 85 -19.25 10.91 -17.78
CA SER A 85 -18.92 11.88 -18.84
C SER A 85 -18.75 13.31 -18.33
N LEU A 86 -18.48 13.47 -17.03
CA LEU A 86 -18.11 14.76 -16.45
C LEU A 86 -16.68 15.08 -16.93
N GLY A 87 -16.49 16.21 -17.61
CA GLY A 87 -15.19 16.63 -18.14
C GLY A 87 -15.01 16.35 -19.63
N PHE A 88 -15.58 17.22 -20.46
CA PHE A 88 -15.46 17.25 -21.92
C PHE A 88 -13.98 17.45 -22.37
N GLY A 89 -13.17 16.40 -22.40
CA GLY A 89 -11.78 16.45 -22.87
C GLY A 89 -10.79 17.16 -21.93
N ALA A 90 -11.17 17.43 -20.68
CA ALA A 90 -10.32 18.08 -19.68
C ALA A 90 -9.49 17.06 -18.87
N THR A 91 -8.74 16.20 -19.57
CA THR A 91 -7.92 15.11 -19.00
C THR A 91 -6.94 15.61 -17.92
N TRP A 92 -6.40 16.82 -18.09
CA TRP A 92 -5.49 17.47 -17.14
C TRP A 92 -6.12 17.72 -15.76
N ILE A 93 -7.43 17.99 -15.69
CA ILE A 93 -8.13 18.20 -14.41
C ILE A 93 -8.04 16.93 -13.58
N PHE A 94 -8.22 15.77 -14.20
CA PHE A 94 -8.17 14.50 -13.47
C PHE A 94 -6.77 14.12 -13.02
N ALA A 95 -5.72 14.51 -13.73
CA ALA A 95 -4.36 14.36 -13.20
C ALA A 95 -4.11 15.27 -12.00
N ILE A 96 -4.58 16.52 -12.03
CA ILE A 96 -4.48 17.41 -10.87
C ILE A 96 -5.27 16.84 -9.68
N THR A 97 -6.53 16.48 -9.87
CA THR A 97 -7.37 15.91 -8.81
C THR A 97 -6.79 14.61 -8.27
N SER A 98 -6.30 13.71 -9.12
CA SER A 98 -5.67 12.45 -8.68
C SER A 98 -4.33 12.71 -7.97
N SER A 99 -3.57 13.71 -8.39
CA SER A 99 -2.34 14.14 -7.70
C SER A 99 -2.63 14.67 -6.31
N ILE A 100 -3.62 15.57 -6.18
CA ILE A 100 -4.05 16.10 -4.88
C ILE A 100 -4.54 14.97 -3.98
N ALA A 101 -5.42 14.10 -4.49
CA ALA A 101 -5.93 12.96 -3.73
C ALA A 101 -4.80 12.03 -3.26
N THR A 102 -3.82 11.73 -4.13
CA THR A 102 -2.63 10.95 -3.78
C THR A 102 -1.87 11.57 -2.62
N LEU A 103 -1.56 12.87 -2.70
CA LEU A 103 -0.84 13.59 -1.64
C LEU A 103 -1.63 13.61 -0.32
N VAL A 104 -2.95 13.83 -0.38
CA VAL A 104 -3.83 13.80 0.80
C VAL A 104 -3.84 12.42 1.45
N ILE A 105 -4.00 11.35 0.68
CA ILE A 105 -4.03 9.98 1.20
C ILE A 105 -2.69 9.62 1.85
N ILE A 106 -1.56 9.98 1.22
CA ILE A 106 -0.23 9.80 1.81
C ILE A 106 -0.08 10.61 3.10
N GLY A 107 -0.54 11.86 3.12
CA GLY A 107 -0.51 12.72 4.31
C GLY A 107 -1.37 12.21 5.47
N LEU A 108 -2.43 11.44 5.18
CA LEU A 108 -3.29 10.81 6.18
C LEU A 108 -2.76 9.46 6.67
N ALA A 109 -1.85 8.81 5.95
CA ALA A 109 -1.31 7.49 6.31
C ALA A 109 -0.75 7.40 7.75
N PRO A 110 -0.06 8.42 8.31
CA PRO A 110 0.41 8.37 9.70
C PRO A 110 -0.71 8.36 10.75
N ARG A 111 -1.94 8.76 10.38
CA ARG A 111 -3.12 8.85 11.26
C ARG A 111 -3.97 7.58 11.25
N LEU A 112 -3.56 6.54 10.52
CA LEU A 112 -4.29 5.27 10.45
C LEU A 112 -4.22 4.54 11.80
N GLU A 113 -5.39 4.30 12.39
CA GLU A 113 -5.53 3.75 13.74
C GLU A 113 -5.67 2.22 13.77
N THR A 114 -6.21 1.62 12.71
CA THR A 114 -6.44 0.17 12.63
C THR A 114 -5.82 -0.43 11.38
N MET A 115 -5.60 -1.75 11.39
CA MET A 115 -5.14 -2.46 10.18
C MET A 115 -6.19 -2.39 9.06
N ALA A 116 -7.48 -2.43 9.41
CA ALA A 116 -8.56 -2.25 8.44
C ALA A 116 -8.46 -0.89 7.73
N TRP A 117 -8.25 0.20 8.47
CA TRP A 117 -8.03 1.52 7.89
C TRP A 117 -6.77 1.57 7.02
N ALA A 118 -5.70 0.86 7.41
CA ALA A 118 -4.49 0.78 6.60
C ALA A 118 -4.70 0.07 5.27
N ILE A 119 -5.42 -1.06 5.26
CA ILE A 119 -5.76 -1.79 4.04
C ILE A 119 -6.66 -0.92 3.16
N THR A 120 -7.73 -0.34 3.70
CA THR A 120 -8.63 0.55 2.94
C THR A 120 -7.90 1.75 2.35
N GLY A 121 -7.03 2.40 3.14
CA GLY A 121 -6.20 3.49 2.66
C GLY A 121 -5.24 3.05 1.55
N GLY A 122 -4.67 1.85 1.67
CA GLY A 122 -3.79 1.28 0.65
C GLY A 122 -4.54 0.98 -0.65
N VAL A 123 -5.75 0.43 -0.57
CA VAL A 123 -6.63 0.23 -1.73
C VAL A 123 -6.94 1.57 -2.40
N ALA A 124 -7.32 2.59 -1.61
CA ALA A 124 -7.62 3.92 -2.13
C ALA A 124 -6.40 4.57 -2.81
N LEU A 125 -5.23 4.52 -2.17
CA LEU A 125 -3.99 5.03 -2.74
C LEU A 125 -3.66 4.29 -4.04
N GLY A 126 -3.74 2.96 -4.04
CA GLY A 126 -3.40 2.16 -5.22
C GLY A 126 -4.29 2.47 -6.42
N GLY A 127 -5.60 2.60 -6.22
CA GLY A 127 -6.53 2.96 -7.29
C GLY A 127 -6.32 4.38 -7.83
N VAL A 128 -6.08 5.36 -6.95
CA VAL A 128 -5.82 6.75 -7.37
C VAL A 128 -4.49 6.86 -8.11
N VAL A 129 -3.43 6.22 -7.59
CA VAL A 129 -2.10 6.24 -8.22
C VAL A 129 -2.10 5.49 -9.56
N GLY A 130 -2.73 4.32 -9.66
CA GLY A 130 -2.84 3.59 -10.94
C GLY A 130 -3.49 4.43 -12.04
N ASN A 131 -4.54 5.17 -11.70
CA ASN A 131 -5.18 6.10 -12.63
C ASN A 131 -4.38 7.39 -12.88
N LEU A 132 -3.55 7.83 -11.94
CA LEU A 132 -2.65 8.96 -12.15
C LEU A 132 -1.50 8.58 -13.09
N VAL A 133 -0.92 7.38 -12.92
CA VAL A 133 0.14 6.84 -13.78
C VAL A 133 -0.32 6.81 -15.24
N ASP A 134 -1.51 6.29 -15.52
CA ASP A 134 -2.03 6.26 -16.89
C ASP A 134 -2.12 7.66 -17.50
N ARG A 135 -2.63 8.64 -16.74
CA ARG A 135 -2.76 10.02 -17.24
C ARG A 135 -1.42 10.68 -17.53
N LEU A 136 -0.39 10.36 -16.75
CA LEU A 136 0.93 10.95 -16.91
C LEU A 136 1.75 10.30 -18.03
N PHE A 137 1.49 9.02 -18.35
CA PHE A 137 2.41 8.21 -19.17
C PHE A 137 1.77 7.42 -20.31
N ARG A 138 0.43 7.36 -20.43
CA ARG A 138 -0.27 6.63 -21.50
C ARG A 138 -1.11 7.58 -22.35
N GLU A 139 -1.20 7.26 -23.64
CA GLU A 139 -2.04 7.97 -24.59
C GLU A 139 -3.54 7.56 -24.48
N PRO A 140 -4.50 8.47 -24.74
CA PRO A 140 -4.32 9.90 -24.93
C PRO A 140 -3.94 10.56 -23.59
N GLY A 141 -2.70 11.08 -23.54
CA GLY A 141 -2.22 11.88 -22.43
C GLY A 141 -2.85 13.27 -22.49
N PHE A 142 -2.37 14.18 -21.63
CA PHE A 142 -2.82 15.58 -21.66
C PHE A 142 -2.66 16.23 -23.04
#